data_AF-A0A7V3P2P4-F1
#
_entry.id   AF-A0A7V3P2P4-F1
#
_cell.length_a   1.000
_cell.length_b   1.000
_cell.length_c   1.000
_cell.angle_alpha   90.00
_cell.angle_beta   90.00
_cell.angle_gamma   90.00
#
_symmetry.space_group_name_H-M   'P 1'
#
loop_
_entity.id
_entity.type
_entity.pdbx_description
1 polymer ?
#
loop_
_entity_poly.entity_id
_entity_poly.type
_entity_poly.pdbx_seq_one_letter_code
_entity_poly.pdbx_strand_id
1 'polypeptide(L)'
;MWANKIIHGIIAPLVVIVLPIEIVTTFVLGILVAMTFGLLLAPFSIIWVVLFFAPLLGLSWLWGKAPLLRIPLAIVGIPLAVLGYIYTSLIPSMGENESKATKLRLCLMWPFTWEYWAFVAGKIPFGSEEHRNLDEVLHKLAGKDATIG
;
A
#
# COMPACT_ATOMS: atom_id res chain seq x y z
N MET A 1 0.07 -15.13 -6.94
CA MET A 1 0.77 -14.29 -7.95
C MET A 1 -0.15 -13.56 -8.94
N TRP A 2 -1.39 -14.01 -9.19
CA TRP A 2 -2.32 -13.31 -10.10
C TRP A 2 -2.89 -12.00 -9.53
N ALA A 3 -3.30 -11.97 -8.26
CA ALA A 3 -3.87 -10.76 -7.63
C ALA A 3 -2.93 -9.54 -7.70
N ASN A 4 -1.65 -9.72 -7.38
CA ASN A 4 -0.67 -8.63 -7.48
C ASN A 4 -0.48 -8.15 -8.94
N LYS A 5 -0.44 -9.07 -9.91
CA LYS A 5 -0.40 -8.70 -11.34
C LYS A 5 -1.63 -7.89 -11.76
N ILE A 6 -2.81 -8.25 -11.25
CA ILE A 6 -4.06 -7.52 -11.52
C ILE A 6 -3.99 -6.12 -10.91
N ILE A 7 -3.54 -6.00 -9.64
CA ILE A 7 -3.37 -4.70 -8.97
C ILE A 7 -2.41 -3.80 -9.76
N HIS A 8 -1.24 -4.30 -10.14
CA HIS A 8 -0.30 -3.54 -10.95
C HIS A 8 -0.87 -3.17 -12.33
N GLY A 9 -1.61 -4.09 -12.97
CA GLY A 9 -2.27 -3.85 -14.25
C GLY A 9 -3.35 -2.76 -14.17
N ILE A 10 -4.06 -2.66 -13.05
CA ILE A 10 -5.08 -1.63 -12.81
C ILE A 10 -4.44 -0.30 -12.42
N ILE A 11 -3.41 -0.33 -11.56
CA ILE A 11 -2.76 0.88 -11.05
C ILE A 11 -1.94 1.57 -12.14
N ALA A 12 -1.29 0.83 -13.05
CA ALA A 12 -0.47 1.42 -14.10
C ALA A 12 -1.20 2.49 -14.95
N PRO A 13 -2.39 2.22 -15.54
CA PRO A 13 -3.13 3.26 -16.26
C PRO A 13 -3.69 4.35 -15.33
N LEU A 14 -4.06 3.99 -14.09
CA LEU A 14 -4.53 4.95 -13.09
C LEU A 14 -3.48 5.98 -12.73
N VAL A 15 -2.21 5.58 -12.63
CA VAL A 15 -1.09 6.50 -12.31
C VAL A 15 -0.99 7.62 -13.33
N VAL A 16 -1.23 7.35 -14.62
CA VAL A 16 -1.20 8.39 -15.66
C VAL A 16 -2.23 9.50 -15.39
N ILE A 17 -3.40 9.13 -14.85
CA ILE A 17 -4.47 10.07 -14.51
C ILE A 17 -4.26 10.71 -13.14
N VAL A 18 -3.79 9.94 -12.17
CA VAL A 18 -3.62 10.39 -10.78
C VAL A 18 -2.42 11.33 -10.64
N LEU A 19 -1.35 11.12 -11.40
CA LEU A 19 -0.12 11.92 -11.31
C LEU A 19 -0.33 13.43 -11.50
N PRO A 20 -1.06 13.93 -12.52
CA PRO A 20 -1.31 15.37 -12.63
C PRO A 20 -2.18 15.89 -11.48
N ILE A 21 -3.14 15.09 -10.99
CA ILE A 21 -3.99 15.45 -9.85
C ILE A 21 -3.15 15.52 -8.58
N GLU A 22 -2.22 14.58 -8.37
CA GLU A 22 -1.32 14.53 -7.22
C GLU A 22 -0.45 15.79 -7.13
N ILE A 23 0.02 16.34 -8.25
CA ILE A 23 0.79 17.60 -8.26
C ILE A 23 -0.07 18.74 -7.68
N VAL A 24 -1.31 18.87 -8.15
CA VAL A 24 -2.24 19.91 -7.70
C VAL A 24 -2.63 19.70 -6.24
N THR A 25 -2.99 18.49 -5.84
CA THR A 25 -3.40 18.21 -4.46
C THR A 25 -2.24 18.33 -3.49
N THR A 26 -1.04 17.88 -3.85
CA THR A 26 0.14 18.00 -2.99
C THR A 26 0.50 19.47 -2.77
N PHE A 27 0.38 20.31 -3.79
CA PHE A 27 0.62 21.75 -3.67
C PHE A 27 -0.44 22.43 -2.79
N VAL A 28 -1.72 22.27 -3.11
CA VAL A 28 -2.83 22.93 -2.41
C VAL A 28 -2.94 22.43 -0.97
N LEU A 29 -2.96 21.10 -0.78
CA LEU A 29 -3.05 20.50 0.55
C LEU A 29 -1.76 20.72 1.34
N GLY A 30 -0.62 20.81 0.66
CA GLY A 30 0.66 21.17 1.27
C GLY A 30 0.61 22.54 1.94
N ILE A 31 0.15 23.56 1.22
CA ILE A 31 -0.01 24.91 1.78
C ILE A 31 -1.00 24.90 2.95
N LEU A 32 -2.15 24.23 2.79
CA LEU A 32 -3.18 24.16 3.82
C LEU A 32 -2.67 23.49 5.12
N VAL A 33 -1.97 22.37 4.97
CA VAL A 33 -1.40 21.63 6.10
C VAL A 33 -0.29 22.45 6.77
N ALA A 34 0.56 23.15 6.01
CA ALA A 34 1.60 24.02 6.56
C ALA A 34 0.99 25.16 7.40
N MET A 35 -0.11 25.77 6.93
CA MET A 35 -0.85 26.80 7.69
C MET A 35 -1.47 26.27 8.98
N THR A 36 -1.83 24.98 9.03
CA THR A 36 -2.41 24.33 10.23
C THR A 36 -1.37 23.64 11.12
N PHE A 37 -0.07 23.92 10.92
CA PHE A 37 1.04 23.29 11.64
C PHE A 37 1.00 21.76 11.62
N GLY A 38 0.52 21.16 10.53
CA GLY A 38 0.44 19.70 10.42
C GLY A 38 -0.75 19.05 11.11
N LEU A 39 -1.61 19.80 11.81
CA LEU A 39 -2.74 19.23 12.56
C LEU A 39 -3.72 18.47 11.64
N LEU A 40 -3.89 18.94 10.40
CA LEU A 40 -4.72 18.27 9.40
C LEU A 40 -4.20 16.89 8.97
N LEU A 41 -2.94 16.54 9.22
CA LEU A 41 -2.43 15.20 8.90
C LEU A 41 -3.03 14.12 9.80
N ALA A 42 -3.34 14.45 11.06
CA ALA A 42 -3.91 13.52 12.02
C ALA A 42 -5.23 12.89 11.51
N PRO A 43 -6.27 13.65 11.09
CA PRO A 43 -7.49 13.06 10.58
C PRO A 43 -7.26 12.26 9.28
N PHE A 44 -6.40 12.71 8.36
CA PHE A 44 -6.08 11.94 7.16
C PHE A 44 -5.41 10.60 7.48
N SER A 45 -4.54 10.58 8.48
CA SER A 45 -3.89 9.36 8.96
C SER A 45 -4.88 8.43 9.66
N ILE A 46 -5.81 8.96 10.46
CA ILE A 46 -6.86 8.15 11.09
C ILE A 46 -7.76 7.50 10.03
N ILE A 47 -8.19 8.27 9.03
CA ILE A 47 -8.98 7.74 7.90
C ILE A 47 -8.21 6.63 7.19
N TRP A 48 -6.90 6.82 6.96
CA TRP A 48 -6.04 5.79 6.36
C TRP A 48 -6.06 4.49 7.16
N VAL A 49 -5.80 4.60 8.46
CA VAL A 49 -5.66 3.45 9.34
C VAL A 49 -6.97 2.68 9.46
N VAL A 50 -8.07 3.41 9.68
CA VAL A 50 -9.39 2.82 9.97
C VAL A 50 -10.04 2.25 8.70
N LEU A 51 -10.02 2.99 7.58
CA LEU A 51 -10.75 2.58 6.38
C LEU A 51 -9.97 1.65 5.46
N PHE A 52 -8.64 1.77 5.43
CA PHE A 52 -7.83 1.05 4.45
C PHE A 52 -6.86 0.08 5.09
N PHE A 53 -6.01 0.54 5.99
CA PHE A 53 -4.95 -0.29 6.55
C PHE A 53 -5.51 -1.46 7.36
N ALA A 54 -6.40 -1.21 8.33
CA ALA A 54 -6.95 -2.27 9.18
C ALA A 54 -7.76 -3.31 8.37
N PRO A 55 -8.64 -2.92 7.41
CA PRO A 55 -9.33 -3.90 6.59
C PRO A 55 -8.41 -4.64 5.61
N LEU A 56 -7.42 -3.98 4.99
CA LEU A 56 -6.44 -4.65 4.13
C LEU A 56 -5.63 -5.69 4.89
N LEU A 57 -5.23 -5.35 6.12
CA LEU A 57 -4.49 -6.24 7.02
C LEU A 57 -5.34 -7.46 7.40
N GLY A 58 -6.61 -7.24 7.77
CA GLY A 58 -7.55 -8.32 8.10
C GLY A 58 -7.85 -9.24 6.92
N LEU A 59 -8.07 -8.68 5.73
CA LEU A 59 -8.29 -9.45 4.50
C LEU A 59 -7.05 -10.26 4.11
N SER A 60 -5.86 -9.67 4.25
CA SER A 60 -4.59 -10.35 3.99
C SER A 60 -4.35 -11.50 4.97
N TRP A 61 -4.64 -11.31 6.26
CA TRP A 61 -4.55 -12.38 7.26
C TRP A 61 -5.53 -13.52 6.95
N LEU A 62 -6.78 -13.20 6.63
CA LEU A 62 -7.81 -14.19 6.31
C LEU A 62 -7.50 -14.95 5.01
N TRP A 63 -6.84 -14.30 4.04
CA TRP A 63 -6.36 -14.93 2.81
C TRP A 63 -5.40 -16.11 3.07
N GLY A 64 -4.52 -15.96 4.07
CA GLY A 64 -3.58 -17.01 4.47
C GLY A 64 -4.27 -18.19 5.19
N LYS A 65 -5.31 -17.91 5.99
CA LYS A 65 -6.01 -18.92 6.80
C LYS A 65 -7.07 -19.70 6.05
N ALA A 66 -7.76 -19.09 5.09
CA ALA A 66 -8.92 -19.69 4.42
C ALA A 66 -8.75 -19.75 2.89
N PRO A 67 -8.15 -20.82 2.34
CA PRO A 67 -7.91 -20.93 0.89
C PRO A 67 -9.19 -20.94 0.05
N LEU A 68 -10.30 -21.45 0.61
CA LEU A 68 -11.61 -21.49 -0.04
C LEU A 68 -12.22 -20.09 -0.25
N LEU A 69 -11.92 -19.14 0.64
CA LEU A 69 -12.47 -17.78 0.59
C LEU A 69 -11.61 -16.81 -0.24
N ARG A 70 -10.56 -17.30 -0.92
CA ARG A 70 -9.67 -16.43 -1.72
C ARG A 70 -10.40 -15.66 -2.81
N ILE A 71 -11.37 -16.26 -3.49
CA ILE A 71 -12.12 -15.58 -4.56
C ILE A 71 -12.92 -14.38 -4.03
N PRO A 72 -13.82 -14.55 -3.03
CA PRO A 72 -14.56 -13.40 -2.49
C PRO A 72 -13.64 -12.37 -1.82
N LEU A 73 -12.56 -12.81 -1.17
CA LEU A 73 -11.57 -11.89 -0.61
C LEU A 73 -10.86 -11.06 -1.70
N ALA A 74 -10.56 -11.64 -2.86
CA ALA A 74 -9.97 -10.91 -3.99
C ALA A 74 -10.93 -9.84 -4.53
N ILE A 75 -12.22 -10.16 -4.63
CA ILE A 75 -13.24 -9.24 -5.14
C ILE A 75 -13.34 -7.99 -4.27
N VAL A 76 -13.19 -8.12 -2.95
CA VAL A 76 -13.24 -6.98 -2.01
C VAL A 76 -11.86 -6.33 -1.82
N GLY A 77 -10.82 -7.15 -1.68
CA GLY A 77 -9.47 -6.70 -1.35
C GLY A 77 -8.78 -5.93 -2.48
N ILE A 78 -8.98 -6.32 -3.75
CA ILE A 78 -8.36 -5.63 -4.89
C ILE A 78 -8.89 -4.19 -5.02
N PRO A 79 -10.21 -3.92 -5.10
CA PRO A 79 -10.72 -2.56 -5.12
C PRO A 79 -10.29 -1.74 -3.91
N LEU A 80 -10.30 -2.33 -2.71
CA LEU A 80 -9.87 -1.66 -1.49
C LEU A 80 -8.38 -1.25 -1.56
N ALA A 81 -7.51 -2.12 -2.07
CA ALA A 81 -6.09 -1.82 -2.25
C ALA A 81 -5.88 -0.71 -3.27
N VAL A 82 -6.63 -0.71 -4.37
CA VAL A 82 -6.56 0.34 -5.41
C VAL A 82 -7.05 1.69 -4.86
N LEU A 83 -8.19 1.72 -4.18
CA LEU A 83 -8.70 2.95 -3.55
C LEU A 83 -7.72 3.47 -2.50
N GLY A 84 -7.14 2.56 -1.72
CA GLY A 84 -6.16 2.94 -0.71
C GLY A 84 -4.87 3.50 -1.31
N TYR A 85 -4.43 2.95 -2.45
CA TYR A 85 -3.31 3.47 -3.22
C TYR A 85 -3.61 4.90 -3.70
N ILE A 86 -4.76 5.13 -4.34
CA ILE A 86 -5.17 6.46 -4.82
C ILE A 86 -5.23 7.46 -3.66
N TYR A 87 -5.89 7.09 -2.56
CA TYR A 87 -5.99 7.94 -1.38
C TYR A 87 -4.62 8.33 -0.83
N THR A 88 -3.72 7.35 -0.69
CA THR A 88 -2.35 7.59 -0.20
C THR A 88 -1.54 8.45 -1.16
N SER A 89 -1.69 8.26 -2.48
CA SER A 89 -1.03 9.08 -3.49
C SER A 89 -1.46 10.55 -3.41
N LEU A 90 -2.74 10.82 -3.13
CA LEU A 90 -3.27 12.18 -3.08
C LEU A 90 -2.92 12.95 -1.80
N ILE A 91 -2.53 12.26 -0.73
CA ILE A 91 -2.10 12.90 0.52
C ILE A 91 -0.69 13.51 0.34
N PRO A 92 -0.47 14.77 0.79
CA PRO A 92 0.84 15.42 0.75
C PRO A 92 1.81 14.74 1.71
N SER A 93 3.06 14.59 1.27
CA SER A 93 4.16 14.11 2.10
C SER A 93 4.87 15.30 2.74
N MET A 94 4.68 15.52 4.04
CA MET A 94 5.33 16.59 4.80
C MET A 94 6.71 16.18 5.29
N GLY A 95 7.61 15.86 4.35
CA GLY A 95 8.98 15.41 4.67
C GLY A 95 9.11 13.93 5.05
N GLU A 96 8.00 13.25 5.35
CA GLU A 96 7.97 11.80 5.59
C GLU A 96 7.73 11.00 4.30
N ASN A 97 8.58 11.19 3.28
CA ASN A 97 8.45 10.47 2.01
C ASN A 97 8.50 8.94 2.21
N GLU A 98 9.25 8.46 3.20
CA GLU A 98 9.33 7.05 3.55
C GLU A 98 8.00 6.50 4.10
N SER A 99 7.28 7.29 4.90
CA SER A 99 5.96 6.91 5.45
C SER A 99 4.94 6.77 4.32
N LYS A 100 4.91 7.71 3.38
CA LYS A 100 4.06 7.64 2.18
C LYS A 100 4.43 6.43 1.31
N ALA A 101 5.71 6.23 1.03
CA ALA A 101 6.19 5.10 0.23
C ALA A 101 5.82 3.75 0.87
N THR A 102 5.92 3.63 2.20
CA THR A 102 5.55 2.42 2.92
C THR A 102 4.05 2.13 2.81
N LYS A 103 3.19 3.15 2.95
CA LYS A 103 1.73 3.00 2.78
C LYS A 103 1.37 2.56 1.36
N LEU A 104 1.99 3.17 0.34
CA LEU A 104 1.78 2.77 -1.06
C LEU A 104 2.25 1.32 -1.31
N ARG A 105 3.40 0.94 -0.77
CA ARG A 105 3.93 -0.43 -0.86
C ARG A 105 2.98 -1.45 -0.21
N LEU A 106 2.40 -1.13 0.95
CA LEU A 106 1.43 -2.00 1.63
C LEU A 106 0.19 -2.29 0.77
N CYS A 107 -0.28 -1.30 0.00
CA CYS A 107 -1.38 -1.49 -0.95
C CYS A 107 -0.99 -2.39 -2.12
N LEU A 108 0.20 -2.15 -2.69
CA LEU A 108 0.70 -2.93 -3.83
C LEU A 108 1.01 -4.37 -3.45
N MET A 109 1.38 -4.63 -2.20
CA MET A 109 1.75 -5.97 -1.73
C MET A 109 0.55 -6.86 -1.40
N TRP A 110 -0.68 -6.35 -1.40
CA TRP A 110 -1.86 -7.19 -1.17
C TRP A 110 -1.92 -8.36 -2.18
N PRO A 111 -2.18 -9.62 -1.77
CA PRO A 111 -2.72 -10.06 -0.48
C PRO A 111 -1.66 -10.39 0.59
N PHE A 112 -0.40 -10.01 0.40
CA PHE A 112 0.70 -10.31 1.33
C PHE A 112 1.01 -9.17 2.32
N THR A 113 0.06 -8.25 2.50
CA THR A 113 0.22 -7.08 3.37
C THR A 113 0.52 -7.47 4.81
N TRP A 114 -0.10 -8.54 5.32
CA TRP A 114 0.12 -9.06 6.67
C TRP A 114 1.53 -9.62 6.83
N GLU A 115 2.00 -10.49 5.92
CA GLU A 115 3.34 -11.07 6.02
C GLU A 115 4.40 -9.97 5.89
N TYR A 116 4.22 -9.00 5.00
CA TYR A 116 5.12 -7.86 4.89
C TYR A 116 5.15 -7.03 6.18
N TRP A 117 4.00 -6.73 6.77
CA TRP A 117 3.94 -5.98 8.03
C TRP A 117 4.61 -6.75 9.18
N ALA A 118 4.35 -8.05 9.30
CA ALA A 118 4.97 -8.90 10.29
C ALA A 118 6.49 -9.01 10.09
N PHE A 119 6.96 -9.01 8.84
CA PHE A 119 8.38 -8.94 8.50
C PHE A 119 9.01 -7.62 8.95
N VAL A 120 8.40 -6.47 8.61
CA VAL A 120 8.89 -5.14 9.03
C VAL A 120 8.87 -4.99 10.55
N ALA A 121 7.90 -5.62 11.24
CA ALA A 121 7.82 -5.65 12.70
C ALA A 121 8.84 -6.60 13.36
N GLY A 122 9.70 -7.29 12.59
CA GLY A 122 10.70 -8.23 13.09
C GLY A 122 10.12 -9.54 13.65
N LYS A 123 8.85 -9.84 13.36
CA LYS A 123 8.17 -11.06 13.86
C LYS A 123 8.44 -12.29 13.00
N ILE A 124 8.92 -12.11 11.77
CA ILE A 124 9.21 -13.19 10.83
C ILE A 124 10.72 -13.16 10.50
N PRO A 125 11.46 -14.25 10.74
CA PRO A 125 12.86 -14.35 10.32
C PRO A 125 12.97 -14.48 8.79
N PHE A 126 13.96 -13.79 8.22
CA PHE A 126 14.29 -13.82 6.78
C PHE A 126 14.62 -15.27 6.36
N GLY A 127 14.06 -15.75 5.25
CA GLY A 127 14.37 -17.08 4.69
C GLY A 127 13.63 -18.26 5.32
N SER A 128 12.49 -18.02 5.98
CA SER A 128 11.58 -19.08 6.43
C SER A 128 10.83 -19.67 5.23
N GLU A 129 10.84 -21.00 5.07
CA GLU A 129 10.24 -21.68 3.90
C GLU A 129 8.74 -21.37 3.73
N GLU A 130 8.03 -21.09 4.82
CA GLU A 130 6.61 -20.69 4.80
C GLU A 130 6.36 -19.37 4.05
N HIS A 131 7.37 -18.51 3.93
CA HIS A 131 7.25 -17.15 3.40
C HIS A 131 7.97 -16.94 2.05
N ARG A 132 8.34 -18.02 1.35
CA ARG A 132 9.02 -17.96 0.04
C ARG A 132 8.34 -17.03 -1.00
N ASN A 133 7.02 -16.92 -0.94
CA ASN A 133 6.25 -16.03 -1.83
C ASN A 133 6.48 -14.53 -1.52
N LEU A 134 6.70 -14.18 -0.25
CA LEU A 134 7.04 -12.81 0.16
C LEU A 134 8.47 -12.48 -0.31
N ASP A 135 9.41 -13.39 -0.10
CA ASP A 135 10.81 -13.20 -0.53
C ASP A 135 10.91 -12.97 -2.05
N GLU A 136 10.14 -13.71 -2.85
CA GLU A 136 10.10 -13.51 -4.30
C GLU A 136 9.53 -12.13 -4.69
N VAL A 137 8.53 -11.65 -3.96
CA VAL A 137 7.95 -10.31 -4.19
C VAL A 137 8.94 -9.22 -3.77
N LEU A 138 9.60 -9.38 -2.61
CA LEU A 138 10.61 -8.45 -2.12
C LEU A 138 11.80 -8.37 -3.07
N HIS A 139 12.31 -9.49 -3.57
CA HIS A 139 13.37 -9.50 -4.58
C HIS A 139 12.96 -8.81 -5.89
N LYS A 140 11.72 -9.00 -6.36
CA LYS A 140 11.20 -8.30 -7.54
C LYS A 140 11.10 -6.79 -7.36
N LEU A 141 10.77 -6.34 -6.15
CA LEU A 141 10.72 -4.92 -5.81
C LEU A 141 12.12 -4.33 -5.67
N ALA A 142 13.04 -5.02 -4.97
CA ALA A 142 14.43 -4.61 -4.82
C ALA A 142 15.18 -4.54 -6.16
N GLY A 143 14.93 -5.48 -7.08
CA GLY A 143 15.53 -5.45 -8.42
C GLY A 143 15.01 -4.31 -9.32
N LYS A 144 13.78 -3.84 -9.08
CA LYS A 144 13.21 -2.68 -9.79
C LYS A 144 13.75 -1.34 -9.28
N ASP A 145 14.01 -1.24 -7.97
CA ASP A 145 14.61 -0.02 -7.40
C ASP A 145 16.06 0.19 -7.90
N ALA A 146 16.79 -0.88 -8.23
CA ALA A 146 18.15 -0.82 -8.77
C ALA A 146 18.25 -0.37 -10.25
N THR A 147 17.13 -0.26 -10.97
CA THR A 147 17.10 0.12 -12.40
C THR A 147 16.57 1.53 -12.66
N ILE A 148 16.20 2.27 -11.60
CA ILE A 148 15.72 3.66 -11.68
C ILE A 148 16.69 4.60 -10.91
N GLY A 149 17.88 4.10 -10.56
CA GLY A 149 18.97 4.91 -10.00
C GLY A 149 19.79 5.60 -11.08
#